data_AF-Q4PP84-F1
#
_entry.id   AF-Q4PP84-F1
#
_cell.length_a   1.000
_cell.length_b   1.000
_cell.length_c   1.000
_cell.angle_alpha   90.00
_cell.angle_beta   90.00
_cell.angle_gamma   90.00
#
_symmetry.space_group_name_H-M   'P 1'
#
loop_
_entity.id
_entity.type
_entity.pdbx_description
1 polymer ?
#
loop_
_entity_poly.entity_id
_entity_poly.type
_entity_poly.pdbx_seq_one_letter_code
_entity_poly.pdbx_strand_id
1 'polypeptide(L)'
;FHVNSDDPEAVMHVCKIAAEWRSTFHKDVVIDIVSYRRNGHNEIDEPMFTQPLMYRKIKKTPPALDIYANKLIAEGVVTTEEVKDVREKYEKICEEAYTNARQETHIKYKDWLDSPWSGFFEGKDPLKVSPTGIKEDTLVHIGKKFSSPPPNAAEFVVHKGIERILKARMEMVESRQVDWALGEAMAFGSLLKEGIHVRLSGQDVERGTFSHRHHVLHHQTVDKATYRQLCHLYPDQAPYTVCNSSLSEFGVLGFELGYSMTNPNALVCWEAQFGDFNNTAQCIIDQFISSGQAKWVRQSGLVMLQPHGLEGMGPEHSSARLERFLQMSADDPDYFPPESEEFAVRQLHDSNWIVANCSTPANYFHILRRQIALPFRKPLILMTPKSLLRHPEAKSSFDVMTENTQFLRVIPEEGIASNNPNDVKRIIFCSGKVYYDLKKARNDRTMDDKVAIARVEQISPFPYDLI
;
A
#
# COMPACT_ATOMS: atom_id res chain seq x y z
N PHE A 1 -31.59 13.22 2.04
CA PHE A 1 -32.95 13.11 2.61
C PHE A 1 -32.86 13.39 4.11
N HIS A 2 -33.73 14.24 4.66
CA HIS A 2 -33.81 14.49 6.10
C HIS A 2 -35.05 13.81 6.64
N VAL A 3 -34.93 13.09 7.76
CA VAL A 3 -36.05 12.32 8.33
C VAL A 3 -35.97 12.31 9.86
N ASN A 4 -37.13 12.42 10.51
CA ASN A 4 -37.24 12.37 11.96
C ASN A 4 -37.09 10.91 12.46
N SER A 5 -36.19 10.66 13.41
CA SER A 5 -36.00 9.32 13.98
C SER A 5 -37.19 8.79 14.78
N ASP A 6 -38.07 9.69 15.26
CA ASP A 6 -39.30 9.29 15.99
C ASP A 6 -40.39 8.75 15.05
N ASP A 7 -40.17 8.73 13.72
CA ASP A 7 -41.04 8.09 12.72
C ASP A 7 -40.28 6.99 11.95
N PRO A 8 -40.27 5.75 12.48
CA PRO A 8 -39.55 4.64 11.86
C PRO A 8 -40.05 4.28 10.45
N GLU A 9 -41.33 4.48 10.15
CA GLU A 9 -41.90 4.21 8.82
C GLU A 9 -41.35 5.19 7.78
N ALA A 10 -41.29 6.48 8.12
CA ALA A 10 -40.68 7.49 7.26
C ALA A 10 -39.18 7.22 7.06
N VAL A 11 -38.46 6.79 8.11
CA VAL A 11 -37.04 6.39 8.00
C VAL A 11 -36.89 5.25 7.01
N MET A 12 -37.70 4.19 7.12
CA MET A 12 -37.67 3.05 6.21
C MET A 12 -37.99 3.45 4.77
N HIS A 13 -38.98 4.32 4.57
CA HIS A 13 -39.33 4.84 3.26
C HIS A 13 -38.16 5.59 2.60
N VAL A 14 -37.52 6.49 3.35
CA VAL A 14 -36.36 7.26 2.88
C VAL A 14 -35.16 6.36 2.59
N CYS A 15 -34.90 5.34 3.42
CA CYS A 15 -33.86 4.34 3.18
C CYS A 15 -34.09 3.57 1.88
N LYS A 16 -35.34 3.19 1.59
CA LYS A 16 -35.70 2.54 0.33
C LYS A 16 -35.43 3.44 -0.88
N ILE A 17 -35.87 4.70 -0.82
CA ILE A 17 -35.62 5.68 -1.89
C ILE A 17 -34.12 5.90 -2.09
N ALA A 18 -33.34 6.01 -1.01
CA ALA A 18 -31.89 6.18 -1.10
C ALA A 18 -31.22 4.97 -1.78
N ALA A 19 -31.64 3.75 -1.44
CA ALA A 19 -31.15 2.54 -2.11
C ALA A 19 -31.49 2.52 -3.60
N GLU A 20 -32.73 2.88 -3.96
CA GLU A 20 -33.18 3.01 -5.36
C GLU A 20 -32.39 4.11 -6.11
N TRP A 21 -32.15 5.26 -5.49
CA TRP A 21 -31.31 6.33 -6.04
C TRP A 21 -29.89 5.85 -6.33
N ARG A 22 -29.23 5.24 -5.34
CA ARG A 22 -27.86 4.71 -5.50
C ARG A 22 -27.80 3.65 -6.60
N SER A 23 -28.81 2.78 -6.67
CA SER A 23 -28.90 1.73 -7.71
C SER A 23 -29.14 2.31 -9.11
N THR A 24 -30.01 3.31 -9.22
CA THR A 24 -30.41 3.91 -10.50
C THR A 24 -29.34 4.83 -11.07
N PHE A 25 -28.74 5.68 -10.24
CA PHE A 25 -27.85 6.75 -10.68
C PHE A 25 -26.37 6.49 -10.43
N HIS A 26 -26.02 5.47 -9.62
CA HIS A 26 -24.64 5.16 -9.24
C HIS A 26 -23.89 6.37 -8.67
N LYS A 27 -24.59 7.15 -7.85
CA LYS A 27 -24.07 8.31 -7.12
C LYS A 27 -24.33 8.16 -5.63
N ASP A 28 -23.51 8.85 -4.85
CA ASP A 28 -23.68 8.94 -3.40
C ASP A 28 -25.02 9.59 -3.05
N VAL A 29 -25.55 9.18 -1.90
CA VAL A 29 -26.80 9.68 -1.33
C VAL A 29 -26.66 9.69 0.19
N VAL A 30 -27.17 10.74 0.82
CA VAL A 30 -27.08 10.94 2.27
C VAL A 30 -28.47 10.89 2.88
N ILE A 31 -28.61 10.11 3.95
CA ILE A 31 -29.77 10.12 4.83
C ILE A 31 -29.35 10.78 6.14
N ASP A 32 -29.95 11.93 6.42
CA ASP A 32 -29.82 12.63 7.69
C ASP A 32 -30.96 12.20 8.60
N ILE A 33 -30.67 11.24 9.48
CA ILE A 33 -31.61 10.74 10.50
C ILE A 33 -31.49 11.67 11.71
N VAL A 34 -32.39 12.65 11.77
CA VAL A 34 -32.41 13.66 12.83
C VAL A 34 -32.95 13.02 14.10
N SER A 35 -32.06 12.85 15.08
CA SER A 35 -32.33 12.15 16.34
C SER A 35 -31.77 12.91 17.55
N TYR A 36 -31.71 12.25 18.71
CA TYR A 36 -31.11 12.79 19.93
C TYR A 36 -30.27 11.72 20.64
N ARG A 37 -29.27 12.18 21.41
CA ARG A 37 -28.47 11.31 22.28
C ARG A 37 -29.10 11.27 23.67
N ARG A 38 -29.50 10.09 24.14
CA ARG A 38 -30.20 9.92 25.42
C ARG A 38 -29.31 10.28 26.63
N ASN A 39 -28.05 9.86 26.59
CA ASN A 39 -27.04 10.05 27.63
C ASN A 39 -25.96 11.06 27.17
N GLY A 40 -24.93 11.28 28.00
CA GLY A 40 -23.72 12.04 27.67
C GLY A 40 -22.93 11.47 26.48
N HIS A 41 -21.74 12.01 26.20
CA HIS A 41 -20.93 11.53 25.06
C HIS A 41 -20.57 10.05 25.19
N ASN A 42 -20.38 9.63 26.43
CA ASN A 42 -20.45 8.26 26.90
C ASN A 42 -21.43 8.23 28.11
N GLU A 43 -21.74 7.03 28.61
CA GLU A 43 -22.78 6.82 29.62
C GLU A 43 -22.45 7.41 31.00
N ILE A 44 -21.18 7.74 31.26
CA ILE A 44 -20.70 8.31 32.53
C ILE A 44 -20.44 9.83 32.45
N ASP A 45 -20.59 10.43 31.28
CA ASP A 45 -20.44 11.87 31.04
C ASP A 45 -21.72 12.63 31.40
N GLU A 46 -21.58 13.82 32.00
CA GLU A 46 -22.70 14.66 32.45
C GLU A 46 -23.01 15.78 31.43
N PRO A 47 -23.99 15.59 30.54
CA PRO A 47 -24.26 16.53 29.46
C PRO A 47 -24.92 17.83 29.93
N MET A 48 -25.55 17.84 31.10
CA MET A 48 -26.23 19.05 31.59
C MET A 48 -25.28 20.21 31.87
N PHE A 49 -23.98 19.94 32.06
CA PHE A 49 -22.96 20.97 32.23
C PHE A 49 -22.85 21.90 31.03
N THR A 50 -23.12 21.41 29.81
CA THR A 50 -22.93 22.19 28.59
C THR A 50 -24.18 22.25 27.69
N GLN A 51 -25.15 21.33 27.81
CA GLN A 51 -26.42 21.35 27.05
C GLN A 51 -27.70 21.24 27.91
N PRO A 52 -27.89 22.06 28.97
CA PRO A 52 -28.96 21.87 29.94
C PRO A 52 -30.38 21.99 29.38
N LEU A 53 -30.62 22.92 28.43
CA LEU A 53 -31.96 23.09 27.85
C LEU A 53 -32.35 21.93 26.95
N MET A 54 -31.39 21.38 26.19
CA MET A 54 -31.59 20.22 25.33
C MET A 54 -31.92 18.99 26.17
N TYR A 55 -31.12 18.70 27.20
CA TYR A 55 -31.31 17.51 28.02
C TYR A 55 -32.55 17.60 28.93
N ARG A 56 -32.99 18.81 29.31
CA ARG A 56 -34.32 19.00 29.93
C ARG A 56 -35.48 18.59 29.02
N LYS A 57 -35.36 18.81 27.71
CA LYS A 57 -36.35 18.34 26.73
C LYS A 57 -36.23 16.83 26.52
N ILE A 58 -35.03 16.33 26.24
CA ILE A 58 -34.77 14.89 26.03
C ILE A 58 -35.29 14.06 27.20
N LYS A 59 -35.05 14.48 28.45
CA LYS A 59 -35.56 13.79 29.65
C LYS A 59 -37.08 13.64 29.69
N LYS A 60 -37.82 14.53 29.02
CA LYS A 60 -39.29 14.49 28.90
C LYS A 60 -39.77 13.81 27.63
N THR A 61 -38.89 13.58 26.66
CA THR A 61 -39.23 12.93 25.38
C THR A 61 -39.30 11.42 25.57
N PRO A 62 -40.45 10.77 25.27
CA PRO A 62 -40.57 9.32 25.27
C PRO A 62 -39.58 8.67 24.28
N PRO A 63 -39.06 7.47 24.57
CA PRO A 63 -38.27 6.69 23.61
C PRO A 63 -39.03 6.42 22.30
N ALA A 64 -38.31 6.44 21.17
CA ALA A 64 -38.90 6.18 19.85
C ALA A 64 -39.63 4.83 19.77
N LEU A 65 -39.12 3.80 20.45
CA LEU A 65 -39.77 2.49 20.56
C LEU A 65 -41.15 2.60 21.23
N ASP A 66 -41.28 3.38 22.30
CA ASP A 66 -42.56 3.57 22.98
C ASP A 66 -43.54 4.36 22.11
N ILE A 67 -43.07 5.41 21.43
CA ILE A 67 -43.88 6.21 20.49
C ILE A 67 -44.47 5.31 19.40
N TYR A 68 -43.64 4.49 18.76
CA TYR A 68 -44.06 3.65 17.66
C TYR A 68 -44.93 2.47 18.11
N ALA A 69 -44.60 1.83 19.23
CA ALA A 69 -45.44 0.78 19.80
C ALA A 69 -46.84 1.29 20.15
N ASN A 70 -46.94 2.47 20.77
CA ASN A 70 -48.23 3.09 21.10
C ASN A 70 -49.04 3.42 19.84
N LYS A 71 -48.39 3.86 18.75
CA LYS A 71 -49.06 4.07 17.45
C LYS A 71 -49.66 2.76 16.94
N LEU A 72 -48.86 1.69 16.86
CA LEU A 72 -49.31 0.39 16.33
C LEU A 72 -50.44 -0.24 17.17
N ILE A 73 -50.39 -0.07 18.50
CA ILE A 73 -51.47 -0.49 19.41
C ILE A 73 -52.74 0.31 19.12
N ALA A 74 -52.63 1.62 18.97
CA ALA A 74 -53.78 2.48 18.65
C ALA A 74 -54.40 2.16 17.28
N GLU A 75 -53.58 1.73 16.32
CA GLU A 75 -54.02 1.27 14.99
C GLU A 75 -54.54 -0.18 14.99
N GLY A 76 -54.41 -0.90 16.10
CA GLY A 76 -54.85 -2.30 16.24
C GLY A 76 -53.99 -3.31 15.48
N VAL A 77 -52.76 -2.93 15.10
CA VAL A 77 -51.82 -3.80 14.37
C VAL A 77 -51.17 -4.82 15.30
N VAL A 78 -50.93 -4.42 16.55
CA VAL A 78 -50.40 -5.26 17.62
C VAL A 78 -51.12 -4.97 18.94
N THR A 79 -51.02 -5.89 19.88
CA THR A 79 -51.51 -5.76 21.26
C THR A 79 -50.40 -5.32 22.21
N THR A 80 -50.79 -4.83 23.39
CA THR A 80 -49.83 -4.48 24.47
C THR A 80 -49.02 -5.69 24.91
N GLU A 81 -49.66 -6.85 24.99
CA GLU A 81 -49.08 -8.14 25.34
C GLU A 81 -48.01 -8.55 24.32
N GLU A 82 -48.30 -8.46 23.02
CA GLU A 82 -47.31 -8.79 21.98
C GLU A 82 -46.08 -7.87 22.03
N VAL A 83 -46.25 -6.57 22.28
CA VAL A 83 -45.12 -5.65 22.44
C VAL A 83 -44.26 -6.02 23.66
N LYS A 84 -44.90 -6.39 24.77
CA LYS A 84 -44.22 -6.84 25.98
C LYS A 84 -43.45 -8.14 25.75
N ASP A 85 -44.08 -9.13 25.11
CA ASP A 85 -43.48 -10.43 24.82
C ASP A 85 -42.22 -10.28 23.94
N VAL A 86 -42.24 -9.36 22.96
CA VAL A 86 -41.05 -9.07 22.13
C VAL A 86 -39.91 -8.49 22.96
N ARG A 87 -40.19 -7.60 23.92
CA ARG A 87 -39.16 -7.04 24.83
C ARG A 87 -38.56 -8.12 25.71
N GLU A 88 -39.40 -8.90 26.38
CA GLU A 88 -38.96 -9.99 27.27
C GLU A 88 -38.15 -11.05 26.50
N LYS A 89 -38.56 -11.35 25.26
CA LYS A 89 -37.79 -12.25 24.39
C LYS A 89 -36.39 -11.71 24.09
N TYR A 90 -36.25 -10.42 23.78
CA TYR A 90 -34.94 -9.83 23.49
C TYR A 90 -34.05 -9.78 24.75
N GLU A 91 -34.63 -9.44 25.90
CA GLU A 91 -33.92 -9.46 27.18
C GLU A 91 -33.42 -10.86 27.53
N LYS A 92 -34.26 -11.88 27.33
CA LYS A 92 -33.88 -13.29 27.50
C LYS A 92 -32.72 -13.69 26.58
N ILE A 93 -32.72 -13.26 25.31
CA ILE A 93 -31.59 -13.51 24.39
C ILE A 93 -30.29 -12.92 24.96
N CYS A 94 -30.32 -11.70 25.48
CA CYS A 94 -29.16 -11.05 26.09
C CYS A 94 -28.68 -11.78 27.37
N GLU A 95 -29.60 -12.21 28.23
CA GLU A 95 -29.28 -12.96 29.46
C GLU A 95 -28.67 -14.34 29.18
N GLU A 96 -29.24 -15.06 28.23
CA GLU A 96 -28.74 -16.36 27.77
C GLU A 96 -27.34 -16.20 27.16
N ALA A 97 -27.15 -15.22 26.28
CA ALA A 97 -25.84 -14.92 25.70
C ALA A 97 -24.79 -14.57 26.76
N TYR A 98 -25.15 -13.74 27.75
CA TYR A 98 -24.27 -13.39 28.87
C TYR A 98 -23.89 -14.62 29.71
N THR A 99 -24.84 -15.53 29.94
CA THR A 99 -24.60 -16.78 30.66
C THR A 99 -23.69 -17.72 29.88
N ASN A 100 -23.94 -17.89 28.58
CA ASN A 100 -23.15 -18.73 27.70
C ASN A 100 -21.72 -18.20 27.54
N ALA A 101 -21.54 -16.88 27.47
CA ALA A 101 -20.21 -16.26 27.37
C ALA A 101 -19.29 -16.59 28.56
N ARG A 102 -19.84 -16.92 29.74
CA ARG A 102 -19.06 -17.38 30.90
C ARG A 102 -18.46 -18.77 30.73
N GLN A 103 -19.01 -19.57 29.80
CA GLN A 103 -18.55 -20.92 29.51
C GLN A 103 -17.47 -20.93 28.42
N GLU A 104 -17.36 -19.85 27.63
CA GLU A 104 -16.35 -19.70 26.60
C GLU A 104 -14.99 -19.38 27.22
N THR A 105 -14.01 -20.27 26.98
CA THR A 105 -12.66 -20.18 27.55
C THR A 105 -11.60 -19.79 26.52
N HIS A 106 -11.98 -19.72 25.24
CA HIS A 106 -11.05 -19.51 24.13
C HIS A 106 -11.60 -18.46 23.16
N ILE A 107 -10.74 -17.51 22.76
CA ILE A 107 -11.06 -16.54 21.72
C ILE A 107 -10.46 -17.03 20.40
N LYS A 108 -11.26 -17.08 19.35
CA LYS A 108 -10.81 -17.44 18.00
C LYS A 108 -10.79 -16.18 17.14
N TYR A 109 -9.60 -15.66 16.85
CA TYR A 109 -9.45 -14.44 16.01
C TYR A 109 -10.11 -14.55 14.64
N LYS A 110 -10.22 -15.76 14.08
CA LYS A 110 -10.94 -16.02 12.82
C LYS A 110 -12.42 -15.62 12.86
N ASP A 111 -13.04 -15.63 14.03
CA ASP A 111 -14.46 -15.28 14.17
C ASP A 111 -14.69 -13.77 13.95
N TRP A 112 -13.62 -12.98 14.02
CA TRP A 112 -13.65 -11.51 13.87
C TRP A 112 -13.04 -11.05 12.54
N LEU A 113 -12.50 -11.99 11.76
CA LEU A 113 -11.84 -11.73 10.49
C LEU A 113 -12.81 -11.95 9.33
N ASP A 114 -13.48 -10.87 8.90
CA ASP A 114 -14.17 -10.85 7.61
C ASP A 114 -13.17 -10.60 6.47
N SER A 115 -12.31 -11.60 6.21
CA SER A 115 -11.28 -11.54 5.18
C SER A 115 -11.74 -12.21 3.89
N PRO A 116 -11.72 -11.51 2.74
CA PRO A 116 -12.04 -12.12 1.44
C PRO A 116 -10.94 -13.07 0.92
N TRP A 117 -9.96 -13.47 1.75
CA TRP A 117 -8.77 -14.22 1.34
C TRP A 117 -8.95 -15.74 1.41
N SER A 118 -10.08 -16.23 0.92
CA SER A 118 -10.35 -17.68 0.86
C SER A 118 -9.26 -18.40 0.05
N GLY A 119 -8.70 -19.47 0.60
CA GLY A 119 -7.65 -20.28 -0.03
C GLY A 119 -6.27 -19.64 -0.11
N PHE A 120 -6.09 -18.37 0.27
CA PHE A 120 -4.80 -17.68 0.08
C PHE A 120 -3.65 -18.32 0.85
N PHE A 121 -3.89 -18.83 2.05
CA PHE A 121 -2.88 -19.46 2.89
C PHE A 121 -2.75 -20.98 2.66
N GLU A 122 -3.66 -21.59 1.89
CA GLU A 122 -3.67 -23.02 1.67
C GLU A 122 -2.48 -23.45 0.79
N GLY A 123 -1.75 -24.49 1.22
CA GLY A 123 -0.61 -25.03 0.48
C GLY A 123 0.64 -24.14 0.45
N LYS A 124 0.66 -23.02 1.20
CA LYS A 124 1.83 -22.16 1.34
C LYS A 124 2.60 -22.49 2.60
N ASP A 125 3.92 -22.61 2.47
CA ASP A 125 4.83 -22.62 3.61
C ASP A 125 5.07 -21.17 4.06
N PRO A 126 4.63 -20.77 5.28
CA PRO A 126 4.81 -19.41 5.77
C PRO A 126 6.27 -19.01 5.97
N LEU A 127 7.18 -19.99 6.00
CA LEU A 127 8.61 -19.79 6.24
C LEU A 127 9.44 -19.94 4.95
N LYS A 128 8.82 -19.88 3.78
CA LYS A 128 9.54 -19.97 2.51
C LYS A 128 9.16 -18.86 1.55
N VAL A 129 10.18 -18.23 0.98
CA VAL A 129 10.04 -17.22 -0.09
C VAL A 129 10.88 -17.68 -1.28
N SER A 130 10.26 -17.77 -2.45
CA SER A 130 10.99 -18.15 -3.66
C SER A 130 11.83 -16.98 -4.19
N PRO A 131 12.96 -17.23 -4.87
CA PRO A 131 13.69 -16.21 -5.61
C PRO A 131 12.76 -15.46 -6.58
N THR A 132 13.00 -14.18 -6.76
CA THR A 132 12.09 -13.30 -7.52
C THR A 132 12.57 -12.98 -8.93
N GLY A 133 13.76 -13.46 -9.32
CA GLY A 133 14.24 -13.37 -10.69
C GLY A 133 13.36 -14.11 -11.70
N ILE A 134 13.45 -13.72 -12.97
CA ILE A 134 12.61 -14.25 -14.05
C ILE A 134 13.42 -14.71 -15.25
N LYS A 135 12.79 -15.43 -16.17
CA LYS A 135 13.43 -15.80 -17.45
C LYS A 135 13.87 -14.56 -18.21
N GLU A 136 15.09 -14.58 -18.73
CA GLU A 136 15.65 -13.43 -19.46
C GLU A 136 14.80 -13.04 -20.68
N ASP A 137 14.25 -14.01 -21.41
CA ASP A 137 13.33 -13.75 -22.53
C ASP A 137 12.12 -12.90 -22.12
N THR A 138 11.68 -13.02 -20.86
CA THR A 138 10.59 -12.20 -20.33
C THR A 138 11.05 -10.77 -20.09
N LEU A 139 12.27 -10.54 -19.59
CA LEU A 139 12.87 -9.21 -19.47
C LEU A 139 13.00 -8.55 -20.85
N VAL A 140 13.55 -9.28 -21.82
CA VAL A 140 13.73 -8.80 -23.21
C VAL A 140 12.39 -8.44 -23.84
N HIS A 141 11.38 -9.32 -23.72
CA HIS A 141 10.05 -9.08 -24.29
C HIS A 141 9.39 -7.82 -23.70
N ILE A 142 9.36 -7.71 -22.37
CA ILE A 142 8.76 -6.56 -21.69
C ILE A 142 9.52 -5.28 -22.04
N GLY A 143 10.86 -5.33 -21.97
CA GLY A 143 11.72 -4.20 -22.29
C GLY A 143 11.49 -3.69 -23.72
N LYS A 144 11.46 -4.58 -24.72
CA LYS A 144 11.21 -4.21 -26.12
C LYS A 144 9.82 -3.61 -26.31
N LYS A 145 8.77 -4.23 -25.74
CA LYS A 145 7.39 -3.71 -25.85
C LYS A 145 7.23 -2.34 -25.18
N PHE A 146 7.79 -2.18 -23.98
CA PHE A 146 7.75 -0.92 -23.24
C PHE A 146 8.56 0.21 -23.89
N SER A 147 9.61 -0.16 -24.62
CA SER A 147 10.48 0.77 -25.36
C SER A 147 10.00 1.03 -26.80
N SER A 148 8.90 0.41 -27.23
CA SER A 148 8.37 0.59 -28.57
C SER A 148 7.28 1.68 -28.59
N PRO A 149 7.12 2.41 -29.70
CA PRO A 149 5.95 3.24 -29.92
C PRO A 149 4.68 2.36 -30.06
N PRO A 150 3.47 2.95 -30.01
CA PRO A 150 2.23 2.23 -30.25
C PRO A 150 2.26 1.51 -31.61
N PRO A 151 1.61 0.33 -31.77
CA PRO A 151 1.63 -0.44 -33.01
C PRO A 151 1.15 0.34 -34.25
N ASN A 152 0.25 1.30 -34.06
CA ASN A 152 -0.25 2.23 -35.08
C ASN A 152 0.52 3.57 -35.05
N ALA A 153 1.83 3.56 -34.80
CA ALA A 153 2.66 4.76 -34.65
C ALA A 153 2.56 5.76 -35.81
N ALA A 154 2.25 5.30 -37.03
CA ALA A 154 2.06 6.19 -38.19
C ALA A 154 0.86 7.13 -38.02
N GLU A 155 -0.17 6.69 -37.29
CA GLU A 155 -1.37 7.45 -36.97
C GLU A 155 -1.31 8.02 -35.55
N PHE A 156 -0.59 7.38 -34.63
CA PHE A 156 -0.42 7.84 -33.26
C PHE A 156 0.79 8.77 -33.12
N VAL A 157 0.56 10.09 -33.22
CA VAL A 157 1.61 11.10 -33.12
C VAL A 157 2.09 11.22 -31.68
N VAL A 158 3.27 10.68 -31.38
CA VAL A 158 3.96 10.83 -30.09
C VAL A 158 4.80 12.11 -30.04
N HIS A 159 5.03 12.65 -28.84
CA HIS A 159 5.94 13.78 -28.67
C HIS A 159 7.40 13.37 -28.96
N LYS A 160 8.17 14.19 -29.70
CA LYS A 160 9.58 13.90 -30.05
C LYS A 160 10.49 13.59 -28.85
N GLY A 161 10.21 14.19 -27.70
CA GLY A 161 10.93 13.88 -26.45
C GLY A 161 10.69 12.45 -25.97
N ILE A 162 9.47 11.93 -26.16
CA ILE A 162 9.11 10.54 -25.82
C ILE A 162 9.79 9.57 -26.79
N GLU A 163 9.86 9.89 -28.08
CA GLU A 163 10.58 9.05 -29.06
C GLU A 163 12.05 8.84 -28.65
N ARG A 164 12.72 9.89 -28.17
CA ARG A 164 14.09 9.78 -27.65
C ARG A 164 14.18 8.91 -26.40
N ILE A 165 13.21 9.01 -25.49
CA ILE A 165 13.14 8.17 -24.29
C ILE A 165 12.94 6.70 -24.68
N LEU A 166 12.01 6.42 -25.58
CA LEU A 166 11.74 5.08 -26.10
C LEU A 166 12.98 4.47 -26.77
N LYS A 167 13.68 5.25 -27.60
CA LYS A 167 14.93 4.83 -28.23
C LYS A 167 16.02 4.51 -27.19
N ALA A 168 16.25 5.40 -26.22
CA ALA A 168 17.24 5.17 -25.17
C ALA A 168 16.93 3.93 -24.33
N ARG A 169 15.65 3.65 -24.05
CA ARG A 169 15.23 2.42 -23.38
C ARG A 169 15.51 1.19 -24.25
N MET A 170 15.26 1.25 -25.55
CA MET A 170 15.56 0.15 -26.47
C MET A 170 17.07 -0.16 -26.48
N GLU A 171 17.93 0.86 -26.55
CA GLU A 171 19.39 0.72 -26.50
C GLU A 171 19.86 0.08 -25.17
N MET A 172 19.24 0.42 -24.05
CA MET A 172 19.49 -0.24 -22.76
C MET A 172 19.09 -1.71 -22.79
N VAL A 173 17.92 -2.05 -23.33
CA VAL A 173 17.46 -3.44 -23.45
C VAL A 173 18.38 -4.26 -24.35
N GLU A 174 18.82 -3.69 -25.47
CA GLU A 174 19.78 -4.34 -26.39
C GLU A 174 21.16 -4.55 -25.75
N SER A 175 21.57 -3.65 -24.85
CA SER A 175 22.82 -3.79 -24.09
C SER A 175 22.68 -4.58 -22.79
N ARG A 176 21.55 -5.25 -22.55
CA ARG A 176 21.25 -6.01 -21.30
C ARG A 176 21.36 -5.14 -20.04
N GLN A 177 21.07 -3.85 -20.17
CA GLN A 177 21.06 -2.88 -19.08
C GLN A 177 19.65 -2.42 -18.77
N VAL A 178 19.45 -1.99 -17.52
CA VAL A 178 18.17 -1.50 -17.04
C VAL A 178 18.37 -0.24 -16.19
N ASP A 179 17.52 0.76 -16.41
CA ASP A 179 17.35 1.89 -15.51
C ASP A 179 16.13 1.68 -14.59
N TRP A 180 15.83 2.64 -13.72
CA TRP A 180 14.72 2.52 -12.77
C TRP A 180 13.35 2.32 -13.44
N ALA A 181 13.09 3.00 -14.56
CA ALA A 181 11.81 2.90 -15.26
C ALA A 181 11.65 1.54 -15.96
N LEU A 182 12.71 1.03 -16.59
CA LEU A 182 12.69 -0.32 -17.17
C LEU A 182 12.60 -1.40 -16.08
N GLY A 183 13.29 -1.23 -14.94
CA GLY A 183 13.23 -2.18 -13.82
C GLY A 183 11.82 -2.28 -13.25
N GLU A 184 11.14 -1.14 -13.09
CA GLU A 184 9.73 -1.08 -12.71
C GLU A 184 8.82 -1.78 -13.73
N ALA A 185 8.96 -1.44 -15.02
CA ALA A 185 8.17 -2.02 -16.09
C ALA A 185 8.36 -3.54 -16.20
N MET A 186 9.58 -4.04 -15.99
CA MET A 186 9.89 -5.48 -15.95
C MET A 186 9.27 -6.17 -14.74
N ALA A 187 9.26 -5.53 -13.57
CA ALA A 187 8.62 -6.09 -12.38
C ALA A 187 7.11 -6.17 -12.58
N PHE A 188 6.48 -5.08 -13.02
CA PHE A 188 5.04 -5.05 -13.28
C PHE A 188 4.66 -6.01 -14.41
N GLY A 189 5.34 -5.92 -15.55
CA GLY A 189 5.05 -6.75 -16.73
C GLY A 189 5.20 -8.25 -16.50
N SER A 190 6.14 -8.67 -15.66
CA SER A 190 6.32 -10.08 -15.31
C SER A 190 5.22 -10.58 -14.37
N LEU A 191 4.81 -9.78 -13.39
CA LEU A 191 3.66 -10.09 -12.55
C LEU A 191 2.36 -10.18 -13.38
N LEU A 192 2.17 -9.26 -14.32
CA LEU A 192 1.01 -9.30 -15.22
C LEU A 192 0.98 -10.60 -16.05
N LYS A 193 2.14 -11.06 -16.52
CA LYS A 193 2.29 -12.36 -17.21
C LYS A 193 1.94 -13.54 -16.31
N GLU A 194 2.25 -13.45 -15.02
CA GLU A 194 1.96 -14.47 -14.00
C GLU A 194 0.49 -14.46 -13.53
N GLY A 195 -0.37 -13.64 -14.15
CA GLY A 195 -1.78 -13.54 -13.77
C GLY A 195 -2.03 -12.63 -12.56
N ILE A 196 -1.05 -11.82 -12.17
CA ILE A 196 -1.13 -10.92 -11.01
C ILE A 196 -1.55 -9.52 -11.45
N HIS A 197 -2.67 -9.02 -10.91
CA HIS A 197 -3.11 -7.63 -11.12
C HIS A 197 -2.10 -6.68 -10.47
N VAL A 198 -1.61 -5.71 -11.26
CA VAL A 198 -0.84 -4.58 -10.74
C VAL A 198 -1.66 -3.30 -10.81
N ARG A 199 -1.75 -2.59 -9.68
CA ARG A 199 -2.41 -1.29 -9.54
C ARG A 199 -1.40 -0.24 -9.07
N LEU A 200 -1.28 0.87 -9.79
CA LEU A 200 -0.48 2.03 -9.45
C LEU A 200 -1.36 3.28 -9.40
N SER A 201 -1.39 3.94 -8.26
CA SER A 201 -2.23 5.12 -7.99
C SER A 201 -1.43 6.22 -7.33
N GLY A 202 -1.75 7.47 -7.67
CA GLY A 202 -1.09 8.65 -7.12
C GLY A 202 -1.16 9.82 -8.08
N GLN A 203 -0.64 10.97 -7.67
CA GLN A 203 -0.66 12.18 -8.50
C GLN A 203 0.36 12.04 -9.64
N ASP A 204 -0.10 12.24 -10.87
CA ASP A 204 0.72 12.21 -12.10
C ASP A 204 1.50 10.90 -12.34
N VAL A 205 1.13 9.79 -11.70
CA VAL A 205 1.86 8.52 -11.76
C VAL A 205 1.94 7.94 -13.16
N GLU A 206 0.98 8.23 -14.05
CA GLU A 206 0.98 7.75 -15.43
C GLU A 206 2.23 8.20 -16.22
N ARG A 207 2.62 9.47 -16.04
CA ARG A 207 3.86 10.05 -16.57
C ARG A 207 5.03 9.83 -15.61
N GLY A 208 4.74 9.83 -14.32
CA GLY A 208 5.66 10.02 -13.21
C GLY A 208 5.96 11.51 -12.99
N THR A 209 6.02 11.92 -11.72
CA THR A 209 6.37 13.30 -11.30
C THR A 209 7.62 13.79 -12.04
N PHE A 210 8.67 12.97 -12.03
CA PHE A 210 9.96 13.28 -12.64
C PHE A 210 10.03 13.01 -14.15
N SER A 211 8.91 12.69 -14.81
CA SER A 211 8.85 12.35 -16.24
C SER A 211 9.82 11.23 -16.61
N HIS A 212 9.82 10.17 -15.81
CA HIS A 212 10.69 9.00 -15.99
C HIS A 212 9.90 7.77 -16.45
N ARG A 213 8.60 7.69 -16.12
CA ARG A 213 7.80 6.47 -16.19
C ARG A 213 7.10 6.29 -17.54
N HIS A 214 6.24 7.23 -17.92
CA HIS A 214 5.52 7.19 -19.21
C HIS A 214 4.82 5.85 -19.49
N HIS A 215 4.05 5.35 -18.52
CA HIS A 215 3.22 4.15 -18.70
C HIS A 215 1.98 4.42 -19.56
N VAL A 216 1.62 5.70 -19.72
CA VAL A 216 0.58 6.18 -20.62
C VAL A 216 1.22 7.15 -21.60
N LEU A 217 1.13 6.84 -22.89
CA LEU A 217 1.47 7.75 -23.97
C LEU A 217 0.22 8.53 -24.40
N HIS A 218 0.39 9.80 -24.73
CA HIS A 218 -0.68 10.67 -25.18
C HIS A 218 -0.45 11.10 -26.63
N HIS A 219 -1.50 11.00 -27.44
CA HIS A 219 -1.50 11.48 -28.80
C HIS A 219 -1.38 13.01 -28.83
N GLN A 220 -0.48 13.58 -29.65
CA GLN A 220 -0.22 15.02 -29.64
C GLN A 220 -1.32 15.85 -30.31
N THR A 221 -2.05 15.29 -31.27
CA THR A 221 -3.07 16.02 -32.04
C THR A 221 -4.52 15.52 -31.84
N VAL A 222 -4.75 14.54 -30.95
CA VAL A 222 -6.08 13.96 -30.71
C VAL A 222 -6.31 13.91 -29.21
N ASP A 223 -7.31 14.65 -28.74
CA ASP A 223 -7.60 14.76 -27.30
C ASP A 223 -8.00 13.40 -26.70
N LYS A 224 -7.54 13.14 -25.47
CA LYS A 224 -7.77 11.91 -24.68
C LYS A 224 -7.40 10.58 -25.35
N ALA A 225 -6.81 10.61 -26.55
CA ALA A 225 -6.28 9.41 -27.18
C ALA A 225 -4.97 9.01 -26.49
N THR A 226 -5.01 7.89 -25.78
CA THR A 226 -3.88 7.36 -25.02
C THR A 226 -3.54 5.93 -25.41
N TYR A 227 -2.29 5.53 -25.18
CA TYR A 227 -1.82 4.17 -25.36
C TYR A 227 -1.05 3.72 -24.11
N ARG A 228 -1.35 2.52 -23.60
CA ARG A 228 -0.77 1.99 -22.35
C ARG A 228 0.00 0.71 -22.65
N GLN A 229 1.31 0.80 -22.80
CA GLN A 229 2.15 -0.34 -23.23
C GLN A 229 1.98 -1.57 -22.32
N LEU A 230 1.95 -1.34 -21.00
CA LEU A 230 1.84 -2.42 -20.02
C LEU A 230 0.48 -3.13 -20.05
N CYS A 231 -0.56 -2.56 -20.68
CA CYS A 231 -1.84 -3.23 -20.90
C CYS A 231 -1.85 -4.16 -22.14
N HIS A 232 -0.76 -4.18 -22.92
CA HIS A 232 -0.68 -4.86 -24.22
C HIS A 232 0.63 -5.66 -24.39
N LEU A 233 1.16 -6.21 -23.30
CA LEU A 233 2.36 -7.05 -23.30
C LEU A 233 2.06 -8.48 -23.79
N TYR A 234 0.96 -9.07 -23.34
CA TYR A 234 0.54 -10.44 -23.68
C TYR A 234 -0.98 -10.51 -23.92
N PRO A 235 -1.48 -11.47 -24.71
CA PRO A 235 -2.92 -11.65 -24.91
C PRO A 235 -3.68 -12.07 -23.65
N ASP A 236 -3.02 -12.82 -22.76
CA ASP A 236 -3.58 -13.49 -21.57
C ASP A 236 -3.09 -12.89 -20.25
N GLN A 237 -2.44 -11.71 -20.29
CA GLN A 237 -1.97 -11.05 -19.07
C GLN A 237 -3.12 -10.64 -18.14
N ALA A 238 -2.81 -10.53 -16.86
CA ALA A 238 -3.69 -9.87 -15.91
C ALA A 238 -3.89 -8.37 -16.23
N PRO A 239 -4.97 -7.77 -15.72
CA PRO A 239 -5.20 -6.33 -15.85
C PRO A 239 -4.05 -5.52 -15.24
N TYR A 240 -3.68 -4.44 -15.92
CA TYR A 240 -2.86 -3.37 -15.35
C TYR A 240 -3.72 -2.12 -15.14
N THR A 241 -3.68 -1.55 -13.95
CA THR A 241 -4.42 -0.32 -13.63
C THR A 241 -3.44 0.75 -13.18
N VAL A 242 -3.28 1.79 -14.00
CA VAL A 242 -2.57 3.01 -13.62
C VAL A 242 -3.57 4.16 -13.59
N CYS A 243 -3.56 4.94 -12.52
CA CYS A 243 -4.52 6.00 -12.30
C CYS A 243 -3.85 7.26 -11.74
N ASN A 244 -3.89 8.35 -12.50
CA ASN A 244 -3.67 9.67 -11.90
C ASN A 244 -4.80 9.95 -10.89
N SER A 245 -4.43 10.08 -9.62
CA SER A 245 -5.38 10.37 -8.55
C SER A 245 -5.78 11.85 -8.53
N SER A 246 -6.85 12.18 -7.81
CA SER A 246 -7.08 13.56 -7.36
C SER A 246 -5.92 14.04 -6.48
N LEU A 247 -5.83 15.36 -6.27
CA LEU A 247 -4.88 16.00 -5.37
C LEU A 247 -5.27 15.77 -3.89
N SER A 248 -5.24 14.51 -3.44
CA SER A 248 -5.57 14.09 -2.08
C SER A 248 -4.75 12.85 -1.73
N GLU A 249 -4.00 12.91 -0.64
CA GLU A 249 -3.25 11.77 -0.14
C GLU A 249 -4.10 10.98 0.86
N PHE A 250 -4.80 11.64 1.78
CA PHE A 250 -5.58 10.98 2.83
C PHE A 250 -6.65 10.05 2.26
N GLY A 251 -7.49 10.56 1.35
CA GLY A 251 -8.57 9.78 0.75
C GLY A 251 -8.05 8.68 -0.18
N VAL A 252 -7.02 8.99 -0.98
CA VAL A 252 -6.46 8.04 -1.95
C VAL A 252 -5.68 6.94 -1.25
N LEU A 253 -4.81 7.24 -0.28
CA LEU A 253 -4.07 6.23 0.46
C LEU A 253 -5.02 5.30 1.25
N GLY A 254 -6.08 5.86 1.85
CA GLY A 254 -7.13 5.07 2.49
C GLY A 254 -7.86 4.14 1.50
N PHE A 255 -8.13 4.62 0.28
CA PHE A 255 -8.71 3.80 -0.79
C PHE A 255 -7.78 2.66 -1.21
N GLU A 256 -6.49 2.94 -1.45
CA GLU A 256 -5.52 1.93 -1.87
C GLU A 256 -5.28 0.87 -0.78
N LEU A 257 -5.31 1.27 0.50
CA LEU A 257 -5.30 0.35 1.63
C LEU A 257 -6.53 -0.58 1.61
N GLY A 258 -7.73 -0.05 1.37
CA GLY A 258 -8.93 -0.87 1.22
C GLY A 258 -8.80 -1.89 0.08
N TYR A 259 -8.22 -1.45 -1.05
CA TYR A 259 -7.96 -2.29 -2.21
C TYR A 259 -6.99 -3.43 -1.88
N SER A 260 -5.86 -3.12 -1.22
CA SER A 260 -4.84 -4.12 -0.86
C SER A 260 -5.31 -5.14 0.17
N MET A 261 -6.22 -4.75 1.08
CA MET A 261 -6.86 -5.67 2.02
C MET A 261 -7.90 -6.59 1.36
N THR A 262 -8.39 -6.25 0.17
CA THR A 262 -9.43 -7.03 -0.50
C THR A 262 -8.85 -8.13 -1.40
N ASN A 263 -7.79 -7.82 -2.16
CA ASN A 263 -7.16 -8.81 -3.04
C ASN A 263 -5.70 -9.05 -2.61
N PRO A 264 -5.39 -10.16 -1.92
CA PRO A 264 -4.02 -10.46 -1.49
C PRO A 264 -3.13 -10.84 -2.68
N ASN A 265 -3.68 -11.18 -3.83
CA ASN A 265 -2.90 -11.60 -4.98
C ASN A 265 -2.52 -10.42 -5.88
N ALA A 266 -2.94 -9.19 -5.59
CA ALA A 266 -2.61 -8.01 -6.37
C ALA A 266 -1.38 -7.26 -5.81
N LEU A 267 -0.58 -6.67 -6.69
CA LEU A 267 0.41 -5.67 -6.32
C LEU A 267 -0.26 -4.30 -6.33
N VAL A 268 -0.46 -3.71 -5.16
CA VAL A 268 -1.11 -2.40 -5.01
C VAL A 268 -0.07 -1.38 -4.57
N CYS A 269 0.17 -0.38 -5.40
CA CYS A 269 1.14 0.67 -5.19
C CYS A 269 0.45 2.04 -5.10
N TRP A 270 0.78 2.79 -4.06
CA TRP A 270 0.50 4.21 -3.93
C TRP A 270 1.80 5.00 -4.01
N GLU A 271 1.86 6.01 -4.88
CA GLU A 271 3.02 6.90 -5.02
C GLU A 271 2.67 8.32 -4.56
N ALA A 272 3.44 8.83 -3.60
CA ALA A 272 3.42 10.24 -3.25
C ALA A 272 4.15 11.04 -4.33
N GLN A 273 3.68 12.26 -4.65
CA GLN A 273 4.35 13.09 -5.67
C GLN A 273 5.81 13.39 -5.28
N PHE A 274 6.00 13.76 -4.01
CA PHE A 274 7.25 13.70 -3.26
C PHE A 274 6.96 12.99 -1.94
N GLY A 275 7.93 12.25 -1.39
CA GLY A 275 7.72 11.52 -0.15
C GLY A 275 7.33 12.44 1.02
N ASP A 276 7.76 13.70 1.00
CA ASP A 276 7.46 14.71 2.01
C ASP A 276 5.95 14.88 2.29
N PHE A 277 5.09 14.63 1.29
CA PHE A 277 3.63 14.83 1.36
C PHE A 277 2.87 13.68 2.01
N ASN A 278 3.52 12.56 2.37
CA ASN A 278 2.84 11.43 3.03
C ASN A 278 2.21 11.80 4.38
N ASN A 279 2.72 12.85 5.02
CA ASN A 279 2.26 13.34 6.32
C ASN A 279 0.80 13.83 6.31
N THR A 280 0.27 14.20 5.15
CA THR A 280 -1.15 14.58 4.99
C THR A 280 -2.09 13.38 5.15
N ALA A 281 -1.57 12.15 5.00
CA ALA A 281 -2.28 10.90 5.22
C ALA A 281 -1.82 10.19 6.51
N GLN A 282 -1.20 10.90 7.47
CA GLN A 282 -0.59 10.30 8.66
C GLN A 282 -1.56 9.42 9.46
N CYS A 283 -2.84 9.80 9.61
CA CYS A 283 -3.79 8.94 10.34
C CYS A 283 -4.02 7.58 9.64
N ILE A 284 -3.96 7.53 8.30
CA ILE A 284 -4.04 6.26 7.56
C ILE A 284 -2.79 5.42 7.86
N ILE A 285 -1.61 6.06 7.87
CA ILE A 285 -0.34 5.41 8.17
C ILE A 285 -0.33 4.85 9.60
N ASP A 286 -0.65 5.68 10.59
CA ASP A 286 -0.59 5.34 12.02
C ASP A 286 -1.65 4.33 12.42
N GLN A 287 -2.90 4.60 12.03
CA GLN A 287 -4.03 3.88 12.57
C GLN A 287 -4.41 2.67 11.73
N PHE A 288 -3.82 2.48 10.56
CA PHE A 288 -4.15 1.34 9.72
C PHE A 288 -2.95 0.64 9.13
N ILE A 289 -2.06 1.34 8.45
CA ILE A 289 -0.93 0.69 7.75
C ILE A 289 0.07 0.10 8.77
N SER A 290 0.45 0.85 9.80
CA SER A 290 1.43 0.40 10.80
C SER A 290 0.87 -0.59 11.82
N SER A 291 -0.43 -0.48 12.14
CA SER A 291 -1.03 -1.15 13.31
C SER A 291 -2.22 -2.06 12.98
N GLY A 292 -2.65 -2.11 11.71
CA GLY A 292 -3.85 -2.85 11.30
C GLY A 292 -3.78 -4.35 11.54
N GLN A 293 -2.61 -4.95 11.33
CA GLN A 293 -2.41 -6.36 11.65
C GLN A 293 -2.42 -6.62 13.16
N ALA A 294 -1.79 -5.77 13.97
CA ALA A 294 -1.75 -5.96 15.41
C ALA A 294 -3.14 -5.78 16.05
N LYS A 295 -3.91 -4.78 15.61
CA LYS A 295 -5.22 -4.45 16.20
C LYS A 295 -6.36 -5.32 15.69
N TRP A 296 -6.33 -5.68 14.41
CA TRP A 296 -7.46 -6.29 13.72
C TRP A 296 -7.09 -7.55 12.94
N VAL A 297 -5.85 -8.02 13.05
CA VAL A 297 -5.34 -9.21 12.34
C VAL A 297 -5.47 -9.05 10.82
N ARG A 298 -5.51 -7.81 10.31
CA ARG A 298 -5.61 -7.47 8.88
C ARG A 298 -4.22 -7.29 8.27
N GLN A 299 -3.84 -8.22 7.40
CA GLN A 299 -2.65 -8.09 6.55
C GLN A 299 -2.94 -7.18 5.35
N SER A 300 -1.91 -6.50 4.84
CA SER A 300 -1.99 -5.63 3.67
C SER A 300 -0.70 -5.72 2.87
N GLY A 301 -0.79 -5.84 1.55
CA GLY A 301 0.36 -5.86 0.64
C GLY A 301 0.72 -4.50 0.05
N LEU A 302 0.15 -3.42 0.59
CA LEU A 302 0.27 -2.06 0.04
C LEU A 302 1.74 -1.61 -0.02
N VAL A 303 2.15 -1.13 -1.20
CA VAL A 303 3.45 -0.52 -1.42
C VAL A 303 3.30 1.00 -1.44
N MET A 304 4.02 1.69 -0.55
CA MET A 304 4.13 3.15 -0.53
C MET A 304 5.44 3.56 -1.18
N LEU A 305 5.36 4.16 -2.38
CA LEU A 305 6.50 4.69 -3.13
C LEU A 305 6.73 6.15 -2.71
N GLN A 306 7.87 6.44 -2.10
CA GLN A 306 8.14 7.71 -1.41
C GLN A 306 9.40 8.39 -2.00
N PRO A 307 9.25 9.30 -2.98
CA PRO A 307 10.41 9.96 -3.56
C PRO A 307 11.24 10.71 -2.50
N HIS A 308 12.50 10.33 -2.35
CA HIS A 308 13.37 10.74 -1.24
C HIS A 308 14.78 11.08 -1.74
N GLY A 309 15.39 12.12 -1.16
CA GLY A 309 16.79 12.46 -1.37
C GLY A 309 17.09 13.94 -1.15
N LEU A 310 18.17 14.23 -0.41
CA LEU A 310 18.66 15.61 -0.23
C LEU A 310 19.40 16.07 -1.49
N GLU A 311 18.74 16.92 -2.26
CA GLU A 311 19.19 17.38 -3.60
C GLU A 311 19.06 18.91 -3.76
N GLY A 312 18.92 19.64 -2.65
CA GLY A 312 18.86 21.11 -2.67
C GLY A 312 17.51 21.71 -3.08
N MET A 313 16.43 20.91 -3.10
CA MET A 313 15.09 21.36 -3.51
C MET A 313 14.26 21.98 -2.37
N GLY A 314 14.83 22.15 -1.18
CA GLY A 314 14.15 22.72 -0.01
C GLY A 314 13.48 21.69 0.90
N PRO A 315 12.81 22.16 1.98
CA PRO A 315 12.34 21.31 3.07
C PRO A 315 11.18 20.36 2.70
N GLU A 316 10.37 20.69 1.70
CA GLU A 316 9.20 19.89 1.27
C GLU A 316 9.46 19.03 0.02
N HIS A 317 10.71 18.87 -0.40
CA HIS A 317 11.08 18.10 -1.59
C HIS A 317 12.34 17.24 -1.37
N SER A 318 12.63 16.89 -0.12
CA SER A 318 13.90 16.25 0.25
C SER A 318 13.71 14.98 1.08
N SER A 319 12.76 14.98 2.01
CA SER A 319 12.63 13.93 3.01
C SER A 319 11.24 13.32 3.05
N ALA A 320 11.18 12.03 2.75
CA ALA A 320 10.03 11.20 3.04
C ALA A 320 9.84 10.93 4.55
N ARG A 321 10.72 11.47 5.40
CA ARG A 321 10.72 11.27 6.86
C ARG A 321 10.92 9.80 7.23
N LEU A 322 11.92 9.17 6.61
CA LEU A 322 12.30 7.78 6.84
C LEU A 322 12.37 7.43 8.33
N GLU A 323 12.91 8.33 9.15
CA GLU A 323 13.02 8.20 10.59
C GLU A 323 11.68 7.95 11.30
N ARG A 324 10.58 8.50 10.78
CA ARG A 324 9.24 8.31 11.35
C ARG A 324 8.72 6.91 11.07
N PHE A 325 8.94 6.38 9.87
CA PHE A 325 8.59 5.00 9.56
C PHE A 325 9.42 4.01 10.38
N LEU A 326 10.70 4.31 10.62
CA LEU A 326 11.54 3.49 11.50
C LEU A 326 11.07 3.54 12.95
N GLN A 327 10.75 4.72 13.48
CA GLN A 327 10.19 4.87 14.84
C GLN A 327 8.88 4.10 15.04
N MET A 328 8.08 3.95 13.98
CA MET A 328 6.82 3.22 13.99
C MET A 328 6.96 1.74 13.61
N SER A 329 8.18 1.26 13.33
CA SER A 329 8.43 -0.15 13.04
C SER A 329 8.38 -0.96 14.34
N ALA A 330 7.75 -2.12 14.29
CA ALA A 330 7.72 -3.07 15.39
C ALA A 330 9.04 -3.86 15.43
N ASP A 331 10.13 -3.15 15.75
CA ASP A 331 11.49 -3.66 15.85
C ASP A 331 12.07 -3.21 17.20
N ASP A 332 12.69 -4.13 17.93
CA ASP A 332 13.31 -3.83 19.23
C ASP A 332 14.83 -3.71 19.06
N PRO A 333 15.41 -2.50 19.18
CA PRO A 333 16.83 -2.28 18.92
C PRO A 333 17.74 -3.02 19.92
N ASP A 334 17.23 -3.42 21.09
CA ASP A 334 17.98 -4.12 22.13
C ASP A 334 17.80 -5.65 22.05
N TYR A 335 17.01 -6.14 21.09
CA TYR A 335 16.76 -7.56 20.88
C TYR A 335 17.44 -8.07 19.61
N PHE A 336 18.31 -9.07 19.76
CA PHE A 336 18.82 -9.83 18.63
C PHE A 336 17.94 -11.08 18.44
N PRO A 337 17.22 -11.22 17.31
CA PRO A 337 16.38 -12.38 17.07
C PRO A 337 17.22 -13.67 17.03
N PRO A 338 16.68 -14.82 17.48
CA PRO A 338 17.40 -16.08 17.43
C PRO A 338 17.69 -16.50 15.99
N GLU A 339 18.94 -16.89 15.72
CA GLU A 339 19.34 -17.42 14.42
C GLU A 339 18.57 -18.69 14.07
N SER A 340 18.15 -18.80 12.81
CA SER A 340 17.50 -19.99 12.25
C SER A 340 17.69 -20.01 10.74
N GLU A 341 17.48 -21.16 10.10
CA GLU A 341 17.54 -21.25 8.63
C GLU A 341 16.52 -20.31 7.96
N GLU A 342 15.39 -20.04 8.62
CA GLU A 342 14.33 -19.15 8.12
C GLU A 342 14.39 -17.74 8.72
N PHE A 343 15.57 -17.29 9.18
CA PHE A 343 15.78 -16.02 9.87
C PHE A 343 15.09 -14.82 9.17
N ALA A 344 15.42 -14.61 7.89
CA ALA A 344 14.96 -13.45 7.14
C ALA A 344 13.43 -13.41 6.99
N VAL A 345 12.78 -14.54 6.71
CA VAL A 345 11.33 -14.59 6.51
C VAL A 345 10.56 -14.50 7.83
N ARG A 346 11.10 -15.03 8.94
CA ARG A 346 10.52 -14.86 10.28
C ARG A 346 10.51 -13.39 10.68
N GLN A 347 11.63 -12.68 10.50
CA GLN A 347 11.66 -11.24 10.75
C GLN A 347 10.61 -10.48 9.91
N LEU A 348 10.51 -10.81 8.61
CA LEU A 348 9.50 -10.21 7.73
C LEU A 348 8.07 -10.53 8.21
N HIS A 349 7.83 -11.74 8.68
CA HIS A 349 6.53 -12.17 9.19
C HIS A 349 6.15 -11.44 10.48
N ASP A 350 7.10 -11.24 11.39
CA ASP A 350 6.82 -10.71 12.72
C ASP A 350 6.77 -9.17 12.74
N SER A 351 7.53 -8.51 11.88
CA SER A 351 7.49 -7.05 11.71
C SER A 351 6.13 -6.55 11.25
N ASN A 352 5.76 -5.32 11.61
CA ASN A 352 4.51 -4.74 11.16
C ASN A 352 4.53 -4.33 9.67
N TRP A 353 5.69 -3.94 9.14
CA TRP A 353 5.91 -3.60 7.74
C TRP A 353 7.38 -3.71 7.35
N ILE A 354 7.68 -3.47 6.08
CA ILE A 354 9.04 -3.45 5.54
C ILE A 354 9.41 -2.00 5.21
N VAL A 355 10.61 -1.55 5.61
CA VAL A 355 11.16 -0.25 5.24
C VAL A 355 12.45 -0.46 4.45
N ALA A 356 12.48 0.06 3.22
CA ALA A 356 13.61 -0.10 2.31
C ALA A 356 13.95 1.21 1.58
N ASN A 357 15.21 1.33 1.15
CA ASN A 357 15.74 2.45 0.39
C ASN A 357 16.71 1.92 -0.67
N CYS A 358 16.12 1.54 -1.80
CA CYS A 358 16.83 0.84 -2.87
C CYS A 358 17.81 1.80 -3.58
N SER A 359 19.02 1.34 -3.85
CA SER A 359 20.02 2.09 -4.62
C SER A 359 20.17 1.63 -6.07
N THR A 360 19.64 0.46 -6.43
CA THR A 360 19.75 -0.10 -7.80
C THR A 360 18.39 -0.45 -8.41
N PRO A 361 18.25 -0.33 -9.75
CA PRO A 361 17.06 -0.79 -10.46
C PRO A 361 16.72 -2.27 -10.24
N ALA A 362 17.72 -3.17 -10.17
CA ALA A 362 17.47 -4.60 -9.93
C ALA A 362 16.88 -4.87 -8.54
N ASN A 363 17.37 -4.19 -7.49
CA ASN A 363 16.76 -4.32 -6.16
C ASN A 363 15.31 -3.80 -6.15
N TYR A 364 15.02 -2.71 -6.87
CA TYR A 364 13.65 -2.21 -7.02
C TYR A 364 12.75 -3.24 -7.73
N PHE A 365 13.25 -3.85 -8.81
CA PHE A 365 12.56 -4.93 -9.49
C PHE A 365 12.23 -6.10 -8.55
N HIS A 366 13.23 -6.55 -7.78
CA HIS A 366 13.08 -7.70 -6.90
C HIS A 366 12.17 -7.43 -5.72
N ILE A 367 12.25 -6.25 -5.09
CA ILE A 367 11.45 -5.94 -3.91
C ILE A 367 9.96 -5.83 -4.24
N LEU A 368 9.62 -5.30 -5.42
CA LEU A 368 8.24 -5.27 -5.92
C LEU A 368 7.68 -6.68 -6.16
N ARG A 369 8.46 -7.56 -6.80
CA ARG A 369 8.06 -8.97 -6.99
C ARG A 369 8.01 -9.74 -5.67
N ARG A 370 8.89 -9.41 -4.71
CA ARG A 370 8.93 -10.01 -3.37
C ARG A 370 7.62 -9.79 -2.61
N GLN A 371 6.96 -8.64 -2.76
CA GLN A 371 5.65 -8.38 -2.15
C GLN A 371 4.60 -9.44 -2.51
N ILE A 372 4.68 -9.98 -3.73
CA ILE A 372 3.77 -11.03 -4.20
C ILE A 372 4.27 -12.43 -3.81
N ALA A 373 5.58 -12.66 -3.91
CA ALA A 373 6.21 -13.93 -3.59
C ALA A 373 6.16 -14.31 -2.10
N LEU A 374 5.97 -13.33 -1.21
CA LEU A 374 5.76 -13.60 0.21
C LEU A 374 4.51 -14.48 0.42
N PRO A 375 4.54 -15.46 1.33
CA PRO A 375 3.37 -16.30 1.65
C PRO A 375 2.32 -15.58 2.50
N PHE A 376 2.65 -14.38 2.97
CA PHE A 376 1.80 -13.44 3.71
C PHE A 376 1.91 -12.05 3.09
N ARG A 377 1.20 -11.06 3.63
CA ARG A 377 1.27 -9.68 3.15
C ARG A 377 1.68 -8.72 4.26
N LYS A 378 2.67 -7.88 3.93
CA LYS A 378 3.14 -6.77 4.76
C LYS A 378 3.17 -5.50 3.92
N PRO A 379 2.84 -4.34 4.50
CA PRO A 379 3.08 -3.07 3.84
C PRO A 379 4.57 -2.91 3.54
N LEU A 380 4.88 -2.27 2.42
CA LEU A 380 6.24 -1.91 2.03
C LEU A 380 6.35 -0.40 1.92
N ILE A 381 7.14 0.20 2.79
CA ILE A 381 7.53 1.60 2.74
C ILE A 381 8.84 1.70 1.97
N LEU A 382 8.79 2.22 0.75
CA LEU A 382 9.94 2.27 -0.14
C LEU A 382 10.34 3.71 -0.43
N MET A 383 11.54 4.08 0.02
CA MET A 383 12.18 5.32 -0.41
C MET A 383 12.58 5.16 -1.89
N THR A 384 11.89 5.88 -2.77
CA THR A 384 12.16 5.86 -4.21
C THR A 384 13.06 7.01 -4.60
N PRO A 385 13.87 6.88 -5.67
CA PRO A 385 14.84 7.90 -6.01
C PRO A 385 14.23 9.07 -6.79
N LYS A 386 14.98 10.17 -6.80
CA LYS A 386 14.74 11.31 -7.70
C LYS A 386 15.88 11.45 -8.71
N SER A 387 17.10 11.81 -8.27
CA SER A 387 18.27 11.90 -9.16
C SER A 387 18.71 10.55 -9.74
N LEU A 388 18.62 9.45 -8.96
CA LEU A 388 19.05 8.13 -9.47
C LEU A 388 18.23 7.63 -10.65
N LEU A 389 17.05 8.19 -10.90
CA LEU A 389 16.23 7.88 -12.07
C LEU A 389 16.98 8.08 -13.39
N ARG A 390 18.03 8.92 -13.40
CA ARG A 390 18.85 9.21 -14.58
C ARG A 390 20.36 9.15 -14.30
N HIS A 391 20.77 8.70 -13.12
CA HIS A 391 22.20 8.68 -12.78
C HIS A 391 22.93 7.61 -13.62
N PRO A 392 24.04 7.94 -14.30
CA PRO A 392 24.70 7.01 -15.24
C PRO A 392 25.12 5.67 -14.62
N GLU A 393 25.57 5.70 -13.36
CA GLU A 393 25.95 4.49 -12.60
C GLU A 393 24.76 3.79 -11.91
N ALA A 394 23.56 4.37 -11.90
CA ALA A 394 22.38 3.76 -11.30
C ALA A 394 21.63 2.88 -12.32
N LYS A 395 22.37 1.90 -12.85
CA LYS A 395 21.90 0.89 -13.79
C LYS A 395 22.18 -0.51 -13.26
N SER A 396 21.44 -1.50 -13.74
CA SER A 396 21.71 -2.91 -13.43
C SER A 396 21.83 -3.74 -14.71
N SER A 397 22.60 -4.83 -14.63
CA SER A 397 22.61 -5.87 -15.68
C SER A 397 21.37 -6.74 -15.56
N PHE A 398 20.93 -7.36 -16.66
CA PHE A 398 19.90 -8.40 -16.62
C PHE A 398 20.35 -9.61 -15.78
N ASP A 399 21.65 -9.88 -15.68
CA ASP A 399 22.20 -11.05 -14.99
C ASP A 399 21.83 -11.09 -13.49
N VAL A 400 21.57 -9.92 -12.90
CA VAL A 400 21.13 -9.82 -11.50
C VAL A 400 19.60 -9.86 -11.35
N MET A 401 18.85 -10.04 -12.45
CA MET A 401 17.38 -10.10 -12.48
C MET A 401 16.85 -11.43 -13.06
N THR A 402 17.75 -12.33 -13.48
CA THR A 402 17.39 -13.64 -14.05
C THR A 402 17.01 -14.67 -12.98
N GLU A 403 16.56 -15.85 -13.39
CA GLU A 403 16.18 -16.94 -12.48
C GLU A 403 17.22 -17.19 -11.37
N ASN A 404 16.74 -17.50 -10.16
CA ASN A 404 17.54 -17.67 -8.93
C ASN A 404 18.14 -16.40 -8.33
N THR A 405 17.97 -15.22 -8.93
CA THR A 405 18.32 -13.95 -8.27
C THR A 405 17.17 -13.44 -7.38
N GLN A 406 17.50 -12.56 -6.43
CA GLN A 406 16.57 -12.07 -5.43
C GLN A 406 16.97 -10.69 -4.92
N PHE A 407 16.07 -10.08 -4.15
CA PHE A 407 16.34 -8.81 -3.49
C PHE A 407 17.50 -8.94 -2.50
N LEU A 408 18.48 -8.04 -2.60
CA LEU A 408 19.62 -7.98 -1.69
C LEU A 408 19.30 -7.01 -0.55
N ARG A 409 19.11 -7.53 0.67
CA ARG A 409 18.86 -6.71 1.88
C ARG A 409 20.06 -5.81 2.23
N VAL A 410 21.26 -6.33 2.00
CA VAL A 410 22.53 -5.60 2.08
C VAL A 410 23.28 -5.85 0.78
N ILE A 411 23.86 -4.81 0.19
CA ILE A 411 24.79 -4.96 -0.93
C ILE A 411 26.21 -4.68 -0.39
N PRO A 412 27.08 -5.71 -0.32
CA PRO A 412 28.44 -5.54 0.20
C PRO A 412 29.31 -4.68 -0.73
N GLU A 413 30.52 -4.34 -0.25
CA GLU A 413 31.55 -3.75 -1.09
C GLU A 413 31.97 -4.73 -2.19
N GLU A 414 32.21 -4.20 -3.39
CA GLU A 414 32.81 -4.93 -4.50
C GLU A 414 34.07 -4.19 -4.97
N GLY A 415 35.14 -4.93 -5.31
CA GLY A 415 36.36 -4.39 -5.89
C GLY A 415 37.60 -4.60 -5.02
N ILE A 416 38.53 -3.63 -5.00
CA ILE A 416 39.84 -3.80 -4.37
C ILE A 416 39.72 -4.05 -2.86
N ALA A 417 38.89 -3.26 -2.16
CA ALA A 417 38.64 -3.44 -0.73
C ALA A 417 38.04 -4.80 -0.38
N SER A 418 37.18 -5.38 -1.23
CA SER A 418 36.62 -6.72 -0.99
C SER A 418 37.62 -7.84 -1.31
N ASN A 419 38.49 -7.64 -2.30
CA ASN A 419 39.52 -8.61 -2.67
C ASN A 419 40.67 -8.68 -1.65
N ASN A 420 40.96 -7.56 -0.97
CA ASN A 420 42.02 -7.45 0.03
C ASN A 420 41.47 -6.92 1.38
N PRO A 421 40.59 -7.67 2.07
CA PRO A 421 39.89 -7.16 3.27
C PRO A 421 40.83 -6.76 4.41
N ASN A 422 42.02 -7.37 4.51
CA ASN A 422 43.03 -7.04 5.53
C ASN A 422 43.60 -5.61 5.38
N ASP A 423 43.52 -5.03 4.18
CA ASP A 423 44.00 -3.66 3.92
C ASP A 423 42.98 -2.59 4.27
N VAL A 424 41.70 -2.97 4.40
CA VAL A 424 40.61 -2.07 4.75
C VAL A 424 40.81 -1.51 6.16
N LYS A 425 40.72 -0.18 6.29
CA LYS A 425 40.84 0.56 7.56
C LYS A 425 39.52 1.14 8.05
N ARG A 426 38.52 1.22 7.18
CA ARG A 426 37.20 1.76 7.50
C ARG A 426 36.12 1.11 6.64
N ILE A 427 35.02 0.73 7.28
CA ILE A 427 33.77 0.35 6.61
C ILE A 427 32.77 1.50 6.80
N ILE A 428 32.15 1.93 5.70
CA ILE A 428 31.07 2.91 5.71
C ILE A 428 29.78 2.19 5.33
N PHE A 429 28.84 2.12 6.26
CA PHE A 429 27.47 1.73 5.96
C PHE A 429 26.67 2.94 5.49
N CYS A 430 25.90 2.77 4.43
CA CYS A 430 25.02 3.80 3.89
C CYS A 430 23.74 3.20 3.31
N SER A 431 22.78 4.04 2.95
CA SER A 431 21.51 3.60 2.35
C SER A 431 21.03 4.58 1.28
N GLY A 432 20.54 4.05 0.16
CA GLY A 432 20.05 4.83 -0.97
C GLY A 432 21.12 5.69 -1.67
N LYS A 433 20.71 6.85 -2.19
CA LYS A 433 21.50 7.67 -3.13
C LYS A 433 22.88 8.11 -2.65
N VAL A 434 23.08 8.24 -1.33
CA VAL A 434 24.33 8.76 -0.77
C VAL A 434 25.51 7.83 -1.07
N TYR A 435 25.26 6.55 -1.38
CA TYR A 435 26.26 5.62 -1.86
C TYR A 435 27.06 6.17 -3.05
N TYR A 436 26.38 6.76 -4.03
CA TYR A 436 27.03 7.27 -5.24
C TYR A 436 27.94 8.47 -4.94
N ASP A 437 27.50 9.35 -4.02
CA ASP A 437 28.31 10.48 -3.56
C ASP A 437 29.56 10.00 -2.79
N LEU A 438 29.39 9.00 -1.91
CA LEU A 438 30.49 8.39 -1.15
C LEU A 438 31.47 7.65 -2.04
N LYS A 439 30.99 6.87 -3.01
CA LYS A 439 31.80 6.15 -3.99
C LYS A 439 32.64 7.13 -4.80
N LYS A 440 32.03 8.19 -5.33
CA LYS A 440 32.74 9.26 -6.04
C LYS A 440 33.81 9.89 -5.16
N ALA A 441 33.47 10.31 -3.95
CA ALA A 441 34.42 10.94 -3.03
C ALA A 441 35.57 10.02 -2.60
N ARG A 442 35.32 8.71 -2.47
CA ARG A 442 36.35 7.69 -2.20
C ARG A 442 37.31 7.57 -3.37
N ASN A 443 36.78 7.46 -4.59
CA ASN A 443 37.57 7.31 -5.82
C ASN A 443 38.41 8.56 -6.09
N ASP A 444 37.84 9.76 -5.91
CA ASP A 444 38.55 11.04 -6.07
C ASP A 444 39.75 11.17 -5.09
N ARG A 445 39.76 10.39 -4.01
CA ARG A 445 40.83 10.35 -2.99
C ARG A 445 41.73 9.12 -3.11
N THR A 446 41.48 8.23 -4.07
CA THR A 446 42.24 6.99 -4.28
C THR A 446 42.29 6.13 -3.00
N MET A 447 41.13 5.94 -2.35
CA MET A 447 41.00 5.19 -1.09
C MET A 447 40.22 3.88 -1.24
N ASP A 448 40.14 3.34 -2.45
CA ASP A 448 39.38 2.14 -2.80
C ASP A 448 39.98 0.83 -2.27
N ASP A 449 41.23 0.83 -1.81
CA ASP A 449 41.86 -0.27 -1.08
C ASP A 449 41.70 -0.13 0.46
N LYS A 450 41.51 1.09 0.98
CA LYS A 450 41.44 1.37 2.42
C LYS A 450 40.01 1.54 2.96
N VAL A 451 39.03 1.87 2.13
CA VAL A 451 37.66 2.18 2.56
C VAL A 451 36.65 1.32 1.82
N ALA A 452 35.99 0.41 2.53
CA ALA A 452 34.85 -0.35 2.01
C ALA A 452 33.54 0.43 2.23
N ILE A 453 32.63 0.39 1.25
CA ILE A 453 31.30 1.00 1.35
C ILE A 453 30.24 -0.09 1.15
N ALA A 454 29.49 -0.40 2.20
CA ALA A 454 28.38 -1.34 2.15
C ALA A 454 27.04 -0.59 2.18
N ARG A 455 26.04 -1.13 1.48
CA ARG A 455 24.70 -0.53 1.38
C ARG A 455 23.69 -1.37 2.15
N VAL A 456 22.95 -0.73 3.05
CA VAL A 456 21.81 -1.33 3.74
C VAL A 456 20.55 -0.91 3.00
N GLU A 457 20.00 -1.84 2.20
CA GLU A 457 18.88 -1.58 1.29
C GLU A 457 17.53 -1.82 1.98
N GLN A 458 17.46 -2.84 2.84
CA GLN A 458 16.36 -3.04 3.78
C GLN A 458 16.81 -2.59 5.16
N ILE A 459 16.12 -1.59 5.72
CA ILE A 459 16.48 -0.96 6.98
C ILE A 459 15.65 -1.56 8.12
N SER A 460 14.38 -1.87 7.86
CA SER A 460 13.52 -2.61 8.78
C SER A 460 12.74 -3.71 8.03
N PRO A 461 12.67 -4.95 8.53
CA PRO A 461 13.44 -5.47 9.67
C PRO A 461 14.94 -5.38 9.41
N PHE A 462 15.71 -5.07 10.47
CA PHE A 462 17.16 -4.92 10.35
C PHE A 462 17.82 -6.26 9.97
N PRO A 463 18.73 -6.28 8.98
CA PRO A 463 19.33 -7.52 8.47
C PRO A 463 20.50 -8.00 9.34
N TYR A 464 20.21 -8.38 10.59
CA TYR A 464 21.19 -8.83 11.59
C TYR A 464 22.08 -10.00 11.15
N ASP A 465 21.59 -10.89 10.28
CA ASP A 465 22.34 -12.03 9.77
C ASP A 465 23.38 -11.65 8.68
N LEU A 466 23.35 -10.41 8.19
CA LEU A 466 24.24 -9.92 7.13
C LEU A 466 25.21 -8.82 7.57
N ILE A 467 25.01 -8.22 8.75
CA ILE A 467 25.80 -7.11 9.31
C ILE A 467 26.35 -7.56 10.65
#